data_AF-A0A800JP78-F1
#
_entry.id   AF-A0A800JP78-F1
#
_cell.length_a   1.000
_cell.length_b   1.000
_cell.length_c   1.000
_cell.angle_alpha   90.00
_cell.angle_beta   90.00
_cell.angle_gamma   90.00
#
_symmetry.space_group_name_H-M   'P 1'
#
loop_
_entity.id
_entity.type
_entity.pdbx_description
1 polymer ?
#
loop_
_entity_poly.entity_id
_entity_poly.type
_entity_poly.pdbx_seq_one_letter_code
_entity_poly.pdbx_strand_id
1 'polypeptide(L)'
;MTNTDKLRQHYLTMPHYHFDMTIDDYHFSDKDQADIAKYGNWFQAIWSDKVPLVTDKLKRFYAAKNPNAKNRGKYEELWYQYKLRELPF
;
A
#
# COMPACT_ATOMS: atom_id res chain seq x y z
N MET A 1 4.78 -22.59 5.47
CA MET A 1 4.45 -21.41 4.64
C MET A 1 2.94 -21.29 4.58
N THR A 2 2.38 -20.21 5.12
CA THR A 2 0.93 -19.98 5.04
C THR A 2 0.53 -19.54 3.63
N ASN A 3 -0.75 -19.65 3.28
CA ASN A 3 -1.26 -19.16 1.98
C ASN A 3 -0.96 -17.65 1.81
N THR A 4 -1.05 -16.88 2.90
CA THR A 4 -0.73 -15.45 2.94
C THR A 4 0.75 -15.16 2.66
N ASP A 5 1.69 -15.99 3.12
CA ASP A 5 3.11 -15.81 2.80
C ASP A 5 3.39 -15.99 1.31
N LYS A 6 2.72 -16.97 0.67
CA LYS A 6 2.80 -17.19 -0.77
C LYS A 6 2.21 -16.01 -1.55
N LEU A 7 1.06 -15.49 -1.13
CA LEU A 7 0.46 -14.28 -1.70
C LEU A 7 1.40 -13.09 -1.57
N ARG A 8 1.98 -12.88 -0.38
CA ARG A 8 2.94 -11.81 -0.16
C ARG A 8 4.13 -11.94 -1.11
N GLN A 9 4.73 -13.11 -1.21
CA GLN A 9 5.83 -13.33 -2.15
C GLN A 9 5.41 -13.05 -3.59
N HIS A 10 4.26 -13.57 -4.02
CA HIS A 10 3.73 -13.32 -5.35
C HIS A 10 3.67 -11.82 -5.68
N TYR A 11 2.99 -11.02 -4.85
CA TYR A 11 2.86 -9.57 -5.09
C TYR A 11 4.19 -8.82 -5.02
N LEU A 12 5.17 -9.28 -4.22
CA LEU A 12 6.50 -8.68 -4.15
C LEU A 12 7.42 -9.09 -5.31
N THR A 13 7.08 -10.14 -6.05
CA THR A 13 7.81 -10.57 -7.26
C THR A 13 7.21 -10.04 -8.56
N MET A 14 6.04 -9.41 -8.50
CA MET A 14 5.46 -8.72 -9.65
C MET A 14 6.35 -7.55 -10.09
N PRO A 15 6.27 -7.11 -11.37
CA PRO A 15 6.87 -5.87 -11.80
C PRO A 15 6.51 -4.71 -10.86
N HIS A 16 7.40 -3.73 -10.73
CA HIS A 16 7.19 -2.59 -9.83
C HIS A 16 5.80 -1.99 -10.01
N TYR A 17 5.18 -1.63 -8.90
CA TYR A 17 3.91 -0.94 -8.92
C TYR A 17 4.07 0.37 -9.68
N HIS A 18 3.13 0.67 -10.56
CA HIS A 18 3.15 1.91 -11.30
C HIS A 18 2.93 3.07 -10.34
N PHE A 19 3.99 3.84 -10.09
CA PHE A 19 3.90 5.11 -9.38
C PHE A 19 3.53 6.19 -10.39
N ASP A 20 2.39 6.83 -10.22
CA ASP A 20 1.99 7.95 -11.07
C ASP A 20 2.91 9.15 -10.78
N MET A 21 3.83 9.42 -11.70
CA MET A 21 4.78 10.53 -11.57
C MET A 21 4.11 11.91 -11.65
N THR A 22 2.86 12.01 -12.12
CA THR A 22 2.12 13.27 -12.11
C THR A 22 1.67 13.69 -10.71
N ILE A 23 1.75 12.77 -9.74
CA ILE A 23 1.53 13.03 -8.31
C ILE A 23 2.77 13.70 -7.67
N ASP A 24 3.92 13.71 -8.35
CA ASP A 24 5.22 14.12 -7.82
C ASP A 24 5.49 15.62 -7.87
N ASP A 25 4.54 16.43 -7.39
CA ASP A 25 4.81 17.83 -7.01
C ASP A 25 5.31 17.87 -5.55
N TYR A 26 6.48 17.27 -5.25
CA TYR A 26 7.20 17.36 -3.95
C TYR A 26 6.58 16.65 -2.73
N HIS A 27 5.63 15.74 -2.90
CA HIS A 27 4.93 15.12 -1.77
C HIS A 27 5.56 13.83 -1.23
N PHE A 28 6.40 13.16 -2.01
CA PHE A 28 7.03 11.89 -1.64
C PHE A 28 8.54 11.98 -1.80
N SER A 29 9.28 11.52 -0.79
CA SER A 29 10.73 11.39 -0.91
C SER A 29 11.10 10.27 -1.88
N ASP A 30 12.31 10.27 -2.44
CA ASP A 30 12.84 9.17 -3.26
C ASP A 30 12.68 7.80 -2.58
N LYS A 31 12.81 7.78 -1.25
CA LYS A 31 12.63 6.57 -0.44
C LYS A 31 11.17 6.11 -0.44
N ASP A 32 10.22 7.04 -0.34
CA ASP A 32 8.80 6.74 -0.35
C ASP A 32 8.35 6.25 -1.73
N GLN A 33 8.87 6.86 -2.80
CA GLN A 33 8.66 6.40 -4.17
C GLN A 33 9.21 4.98 -4.36
N ALA A 34 10.42 4.69 -3.88
CA ALA A 34 11.01 3.35 -3.92
C ALA A 34 10.20 2.33 -3.09
N ASP A 35 9.72 2.72 -1.90
CA ASP A 35 8.86 1.88 -1.06
C ASP A 35 7.53 1.60 -1.78
N ILE A 36 6.91 2.56 -2.47
CA ILE A 36 5.68 2.35 -3.25
C ILE A 36 5.94 1.47 -4.47
N ALA A 37 7.00 1.72 -5.25
CA ALA A 37 7.34 0.90 -6.41
C ALA A 37 7.54 -0.57 -6.01
N LYS A 38 8.18 -0.82 -4.87
CA LYS A 38 8.47 -2.17 -4.37
C LYS A 38 7.28 -2.86 -3.73
N TYR A 39 6.50 -2.14 -2.92
CA TYR A 39 5.45 -2.73 -2.07
C TYR A 39 4.02 -2.43 -2.55
N GLY A 40 3.84 -1.55 -3.54
CA GLY A 40 2.54 -1.05 -3.97
C GLY A 40 1.58 -2.14 -4.45
N ASN A 41 2.07 -3.16 -5.17
CA ASN A 41 1.22 -4.30 -5.56
C ASN A 41 0.66 -5.04 -4.34
N TRP A 42 1.49 -5.22 -3.31
CA TRP A 42 1.07 -5.84 -2.05
C TRP A 42 0.10 -4.96 -1.27
N PHE A 43 0.38 -3.65 -1.18
CA PHE A 43 -0.50 -2.70 -0.51
C PHE A 43 -1.86 -2.61 -1.20
N GLN A 44 -1.90 -2.49 -2.53
CA GLN A 44 -3.12 -2.48 -3.33
C GLN A 44 -3.93 -3.77 -3.15
N ALA A 45 -3.25 -4.94 -3.10
CA ALA A 45 -3.90 -6.22 -2.90
C ALA A 45 -4.59 -6.31 -1.54
N ILE A 46 -3.93 -5.85 -0.46
CA ILE A 46 -4.56 -5.74 0.86
C ILE A 46 -5.74 -4.76 0.78
N TRP A 47 -5.53 -3.56 0.23
CA TRP A 47 -6.52 -2.48 0.16
C TRP A 47 -7.79 -2.86 -0.62
N SER A 48 -7.66 -3.75 -1.60
CA SER A 48 -8.74 -4.25 -2.47
C SER A 48 -9.32 -5.59 -2.01
N ASP A 49 -9.02 -6.02 -0.78
CA ASP A 49 -9.53 -7.28 -0.20
C ASP A 49 -9.14 -8.55 -1.00
N LYS A 50 -8.03 -8.50 -1.75
CA LYS A 50 -7.48 -9.67 -2.48
C LYS A 50 -6.60 -10.56 -1.60
N VAL A 51 -6.32 -10.13 -0.38
CA VAL A 51 -5.49 -10.84 0.60
C VAL A 51 -6.35 -11.13 1.83
N PRO A 52 -6.46 -12.40 2.27
CA PRO A 52 -7.17 -12.74 3.50
C PRO A 52 -6.60 -11.99 4.71
N LEU A 53 -7.45 -11.24 5.42
CA LEU A 53 -7.09 -10.41 6.58
C LEU A 53 -6.92 -11.24 7.87
N VAL A 54 -6.07 -12.27 7.81
CA VAL A 54 -5.91 -13.27 8.88
C VAL A 54 -5.06 -12.81 10.06
N THR A 55 -4.31 -11.72 9.92
CA THR A 55 -3.51 -11.13 11.01
C THR A 55 -4.00 -9.73 11.34
N ASP A 56 -3.80 -9.30 12.59
CA ASP A 56 -4.18 -7.95 13.04
C ASP A 56 -3.42 -6.87 12.29
N LYS A 57 -2.19 -7.15 11.84
CA LYS A 57 -1.43 -6.24 10.98
C LYS A 57 -2.12 -6.01 9.64
N LEU A 58 -2.65 -7.05 9.01
CA LEU A 58 -3.36 -6.94 7.73
C LEU A 58 -4.70 -6.24 7.90
N LYS A 59 -5.46 -6.61 8.96
CA LYS A 59 -6.72 -5.93 9.29
C LYS A 59 -6.52 -4.44 9.54
N ARG A 60 -5.47 -4.09 10.29
CA ARG A 60 -5.11 -2.69 10.56
C ARG A 60 -4.73 -1.95 9.27
N PHE A 61 -3.91 -2.55 8.42
CA PHE A 61 -3.54 -1.94 7.14
C PHE A 61 -4.76 -1.70 6.25
N TYR A 62 -5.65 -2.69 6.14
CA TYR A 62 -6.91 -2.55 5.40
C TYR A 62 -7.79 -1.43 5.96
N ALA A 63 -7.92 -1.35 7.29
CA ALA A 63 -8.70 -0.32 7.95
C ALA A 63 -8.12 1.09 7.80
N ALA A 64 -6.82 1.23 7.50
CA ALA A 64 -6.14 2.51 7.33
C ALA A 64 -6.69 3.35 6.15
N LYS A 65 -7.45 2.74 5.23
CA LYS A 65 -8.18 3.45 4.17
C LYS A 65 -9.26 4.39 4.70
N ASN A 66 -9.73 4.17 5.92
CA ASN A 66 -10.65 5.09 6.58
C ASN A 66 -9.92 6.42 6.84
N PRO A 67 -10.43 7.57 6.36
CA PRO A 67 -9.83 8.88 6.63
C PRO A 67 -9.63 9.19 8.12
N ASN A 68 -10.51 8.65 8.96
CA ASN A 68 -10.49 8.84 10.42
C ASN A 68 -9.66 7.78 11.16
N ALA A 69 -8.91 6.93 10.45
CA ALA A 69 -8.05 5.93 11.08
C ALA A 69 -6.99 6.64 11.96
N LYS A 70 -7.04 6.38 13.27
CA LYS A 70 -6.04 6.87 14.21
C LYS A 70 -4.81 5.96 14.19
N ASN A 71 -3.62 6.55 14.34
CA ASN A 71 -2.34 5.83 14.48
C ASN A 71 -1.94 4.99 13.26
N ARG A 72 -2.03 5.54 12.04
CA ARG A 72 -1.45 4.87 10.87
C ARG A 72 0.06 4.65 11.09
N GLY A 73 0.52 3.42 10.85
CA GLY A 73 1.94 3.13 10.77
C GLY A 73 2.56 3.72 9.50
N LYS A 74 3.90 3.75 9.40
CA LYS A 74 4.61 4.35 8.26
C LYS A 74 4.04 3.95 6.90
N TYR A 75 3.90 2.64 6.63
CA TYR A 75 3.41 2.16 5.33
C TYR A 75 1.92 2.38 5.11
N GLU A 76 1.13 2.40 6.19
CA GLU A 76 -0.31 2.66 6.14
C GLU A 76 -0.55 4.13 5.74
N GLU A 77 0.20 5.05 6.34
CA GLU A 77 0.14 6.48 6.03
C GLU A 77 0.69 6.76 4.63
N LEU A 78 1.85 6.19 4.28
CA LEU A 78 2.43 6.34 2.94
C LEU A 78 1.45 5.95 1.84
N TRP A 79 0.86 4.76 1.96
CA TRP A 79 -0.06 4.26 0.95
C TRP A 79 -1.38 5.04 0.93
N TYR A 80 -1.90 5.44 2.08
CA TYR A 80 -3.08 6.31 2.16
C TYR A 80 -2.86 7.66 1.45
N GLN A 81 -1.74 8.33 1.73
CA GLN A 81 -1.39 9.62 1.11
C GLN A 81 -1.19 9.49 -0.40
N TYR A 82 -0.64 8.37 -0.86
CA TYR A 82 -0.50 8.06 -2.28
C TYR A 82 -1.87 7.88 -2.95
N LYS A 83 -2.74 7.02 -2.40
CA LYS A 83 -4.10 6.80 -2.94
C LYS A 83 -4.97 8.05 -2.96
N LEU A 84 -4.83 8.95 -1.98
CA LEU A 84 -5.56 10.23 -1.96
C LEU A 84 -5.20 11.12 -3.15
N ARG A 85 -3.96 11.07 -3.62
CA ARG A 85 -3.47 11.91 -4.72
C ARG A 85 -3.68 11.28 -6.09
N GLU A 86 -3.80 9.95 -6.17
CA GLU A 86 -4.23 9.26 -7.39
C GLU A 86 -5.69 9.56 -7.78
N LEU A 87 -6.52 10.05 -6.86
CA LEU A 87 -7.93 10.32 -7.14
C LEU A 87 -8.08 11.66 -7.89
N PRO A 88 -8.61 11.66 -9.12
CA PRO A 88 -8.74 12.86 -9.95
C PRO A 88 -9.96 13.71 -9.57
N PHE A 89 -10.16 14.02 -8.29
CA PHE A 89 -11.36 14.68 -7.70
C PHE A 89 -12.59 13.77 -7.54
#